data_AF-A0A6G0VY17-F1
#
_entry.id   AF-A0A6G0VY17-F1
#
_cell.length_a   1.000
_cell.length_b   1.000
_cell.length_c   1.000
_cell.angle_alpha   90.00
_cell.angle_beta   90.00
_cell.angle_gamma   90.00
#
_symmetry.space_group_name_H-M   'P 1'
#
loop_
_entity.id
_entity.type
_entity.pdbx_description
1 polymer ?
#
loop_
_entity_poly.entity_id
_entity_poly.type
_entity_poly.pdbx_seq_one_letter_code
_entity_poly.pdbx_strand_id
1 'polypeptide(L)'
;MTWVKNLANNYGIVLRVGCFCNPGACQAHLGHTDQELRRNQEVIGHVCGDHIDLIDNRPTGSVRVSFGYPSGESDADTLYNLLVEQFWQNNPMAPIDRPQISIDDAQIVDVHPPPTPPQKPLLKSCNFT
;
A
#
# COMPACT_ATOMS: atom_id res chain seq x y z
N MET A 1 0.47 -8.77 2.95
CA MET A 1 0.97 -8.10 4.17
C MET A 1 0.42 -8.61 5.52
N THR A 2 -0.17 -9.80 5.64
CA THR A 2 -0.59 -10.32 6.97
C THR A 2 0.58 -10.79 7.83
N TRP A 3 1.72 -11.17 7.28
CA TRP A 3 2.86 -11.63 8.10
C TRP A 3 3.41 -10.52 8.98
N VAL A 4 3.74 -9.35 8.40
CA VAL A 4 4.21 -8.18 9.18
C VAL A 4 3.19 -7.78 10.25
N LYS A 5 1.90 -7.78 9.91
CA LYS A 5 0.82 -7.44 10.84
C LYS A 5 0.75 -8.43 12.02
N ASN A 6 0.82 -9.73 11.75
CA ASN A 6 0.73 -10.76 12.79
C ASN A 6 1.97 -10.76 13.68
N LEU A 7 3.15 -10.54 13.12
CA LEU A 7 4.37 -10.38 13.88
C LEU A 7 4.24 -9.23 14.88
N ALA A 8 3.81 -8.05 14.42
CA ALA A 8 3.62 -6.89 15.29
C ALA A 8 2.57 -7.11 16.38
N ASN A 9 1.49 -7.83 16.08
CA ASN A 9 0.46 -8.17 17.06
C ASN A 9 1.03 -8.98 18.24
N ASN A 10 2.04 -9.83 18.03
CA ASN A 10 2.68 -10.59 19.11
C ASN A 10 3.43 -9.69 20.12
N TYR A 11 3.77 -8.47 19.71
CA TYR A 11 4.39 -7.44 20.55
C TYR A 11 3.36 -6.42 21.05
N GLY A 12 2.06 -6.67 20.86
CA GLY A 12 0.99 -5.75 21.27
C GLY A 12 0.83 -4.53 20.35
N ILE A 13 1.46 -4.51 19.17
CA ILE A 13 1.42 -3.39 18.23
C ILE A 13 0.43 -3.68 17.11
N VAL A 14 -0.55 -2.79 16.92
CA VAL A 14 -1.53 -2.89 15.82
C VAL A 14 -1.09 -2.00 14.64
N LEU A 15 -0.64 -2.63 13.56
CA LEU A 15 -0.17 -1.93 12.35
C LEU A 15 -1.24 -1.79 11.27
N ARG A 16 -1.16 -0.69 10.51
CA ARG A 16 -1.87 -0.52 9.24
C ARG A 16 -0.90 -0.90 8.12
N VAL A 17 -1.24 -1.93 7.35
CA VAL A 17 -0.35 -2.48 6.32
C VAL A 17 -1.07 -2.61 4.98
N GLY A 18 -0.29 -2.64 3.90
CA GLY A 18 -0.75 -2.82 2.53
C GLY A 18 -0.57 -1.58 1.68
N CYS A 19 -1.31 -1.53 0.58
CA CYS A 19 -1.23 -0.51 -0.45
C CYS A 19 -2.28 0.60 -0.23
N PHE A 20 -2.91 0.63 0.95
CA PHE A 20 -3.97 1.56 1.40
C PHE A 20 -5.10 1.80 0.38
N CYS A 21 -5.44 0.76 -0.40
CA CYS A 21 -6.40 0.84 -1.51
C CYS A 21 -6.07 1.90 -2.57
N ASN A 22 -4.81 2.37 -2.64
CA ASN A 22 -4.31 3.26 -3.67
C ASN A 22 -3.17 2.57 -4.45
N PRO A 23 -3.52 1.60 -5.33
CA PRO A 23 -2.54 0.81 -6.06
C PRO A 23 -1.64 1.67 -6.94
N GLY A 24 -2.16 2.75 -7.53
CA GLY A 24 -1.37 3.65 -8.38
C GLY A 24 -0.28 4.41 -7.60
N ALA A 25 -0.61 5.00 -6.44
CA ALA A 25 0.41 5.70 -5.63
C ALA A 25 1.46 4.75 -5.06
N CYS A 26 1.02 3.55 -4.66
CA CYS A 26 1.87 2.51 -4.13
C CYS A 26 2.78 1.91 -5.23
N GLN A 27 2.27 1.73 -6.45
CA GLN A 27 3.06 1.40 -7.63
C GLN A 27 4.16 2.46 -7.86
N ALA A 28 3.78 3.74 -7.91
CA ALA A 28 4.73 4.84 -8.11
C ALA A 28 5.79 4.91 -6.99
N HIS A 29 5.38 4.73 -5.73
CA HIS A 29 6.27 4.79 -4.57
C HIS A 29 7.26 3.62 -4.51
N LEU A 30 6.83 2.42 -4.89
CA LEU A 30 7.63 1.20 -4.87
C LEU A 30 8.36 0.94 -6.19
N GLY A 31 8.12 1.77 -7.21
CA GLY A 31 8.74 1.68 -8.54
C GLY A 31 8.28 0.46 -9.34
N HIS A 32 7.05 -0.03 -9.12
CA HIS A 32 6.51 -1.15 -9.89
C HIS A 32 6.11 -0.69 -11.29
N THR A 33 6.39 -1.51 -12.30
CA THR A 33 5.91 -1.29 -13.66
C THR A 33 4.45 -1.72 -13.78
N ASP A 34 3.74 -1.20 -14.78
CA ASP A 34 2.35 -1.61 -15.04
C ASP A 34 2.23 -3.12 -15.32
N GLN A 35 3.25 -3.70 -15.95
CA GLN A 35 3.30 -5.13 -16.26
C GLN A 35 3.46 -5.96 -14.99
N GLU A 36 4.33 -5.55 -14.06
CA GLU A 36 4.48 -6.17 -12.75
C GLU A 36 3.18 -6.07 -11.95
N LEU A 37 2.53 -4.89 -11.93
CA LEU A 37 1.27 -4.72 -11.20
C LEU A 37 0.16 -5.66 -11.73
N ARG A 38 -0.01 -5.73 -13.06
CA ARG A 38 -0.97 -6.65 -13.69
C ARG A 38 -0.61 -8.12 -13.41
N ARG A 39 0.66 -8.51 -13.57
CA ARG A 39 1.14 -9.87 -13.25
C ARG A 39 0.83 -10.23 -11.80
N ASN A 40 1.12 -9.32 -10.88
CA ASN A 40 0.91 -9.53 -9.45
C ASN A 40 -0.57 -9.74 -9.14
N GLN A 41 -1.46 -8.96 -9.74
CA GLN A 41 -2.90 -9.09 -9.51
C GLN A 41 -3.52 -10.31 -10.21
N GLU A 42 -3.22 -10.53 -11.49
CA GLU A 42 -3.95 -11.47 -12.35
C GLU A 42 -3.37 -12.90 -12.29
N VAL A 43 -2.03 -13.03 -12.22
CA VAL A 43 -1.36 -14.33 -12.28
C VAL A 43 -1.01 -14.85 -10.89
N ILE A 44 -0.45 -13.97 -10.05
CA ILE A 44 -0.06 -14.33 -8.68
C ILE A 44 -1.28 -14.28 -7.73
N GLY A 45 -2.31 -13.50 -8.08
CA GLY A 45 -3.50 -13.34 -7.25
C GLY A 45 -3.29 -12.41 -6.06
N HIS A 46 -2.33 -11.49 -6.14
CA HIS A 46 -2.07 -10.51 -5.07
C HIS A 46 -3.26 -9.57 -4.89
N VAL A 47 -3.69 -9.42 -3.65
CA VAL A 47 -4.73 -8.48 -3.23
C VAL A 47 -4.21 -7.63 -2.07
N CYS A 48 -4.56 -6.34 -2.07
CA CYS A 48 -4.13 -5.43 -1.01
C CYS A 48 -4.51 -5.97 0.38
N GLY A 49 -3.49 -6.22 1.22
CA GLY A 49 -3.68 -6.72 2.58
C GLY A 49 -3.78 -8.25 2.72
N ASP A 50 -3.47 -9.00 1.65
CA ASP A 50 -3.36 -10.47 1.67
C ASP A 50 -2.15 -10.97 2.48
N HIS A 51 -1.67 -12.19 2.24
CA HIS A 51 -0.50 -12.80 2.87
C HIS A 51 0.78 -12.73 2.02
N ILE A 52 0.74 -12.04 0.87
CA ILE A 52 1.85 -11.94 -0.09
C ILE A 52 2.57 -10.61 0.17
N ASP A 53 3.60 -10.66 1.00
CA ASP A 53 4.31 -9.47 1.49
C ASP A 53 5.45 -9.04 0.54
N LEU A 54 6.03 -10.02 -0.16
CA LEU A 54 7.12 -9.84 -1.13
C LEU A 54 6.79 -10.61 -2.41
N ILE A 55 7.07 -10.00 -3.56
CA ILE A 55 7.07 -10.65 -4.87
C ILE A 55 8.41 -10.32 -5.52
N ASP A 56 9.17 -11.34 -5.94
CA ASP A 56 10.51 -11.16 -6.53
C ASP A 56 11.44 -10.31 -5.63
N ASN A 57 11.39 -10.54 -4.31
CA ASN A 57 12.06 -9.74 -3.26
C ASN A 57 11.68 -8.25 -3.21
N ARG A 58 10.63 -7.83 -3.93
CA ARG A 58 10.10 -6.47 -3.87
C ARG A 58 8.88 -6.41 -2.95
N PRO A 59 8.78 -5.38 -2.09
CA PRO A 59 7.58 -5.18 -1.26
C PRO A 59 6.35 -4.93 -2.13
N THR A 60 5.22 -5.48 -1.70
CA THR A 60 3.91 -5.32 -2.37
C THR A 60 3.07 -4.18 -1.79
N GLY A 61 3.54 -3.55 -0.72
CA GLY A 61 2.84 -2.47 -0.04
C GLY A 61 3.72 -1.76 0.96
N SER A 62 3.09 -1.03 1.87
CA SER A 62 3.76 -0.21 2.88
C SER A 62 3.16 -0.44 4.26
N VAL A 63 3.93 -0.06 5.28
CA VAL A 63 3.50 -0.06 6.68
C VAL A 63 3.30 1.38 7.11
N ARG A 64 2.16 1.66 7.76
CA ARG A 64 1.89 2.96 8.38
C ARG A 64 1.66 2.77 9.87
N VAL A 65 2.39 3.55 10.64
CA VAL A 65 2.22 3.67 12.09
C VAL A 65 1.56 5.00 12.39
N SER A 66 0.67 5.02 13.37
CA SER A 66 0.02 6.24 13.85
C SER A 66 -0.12 6.14 15.36
N PHE A 67 0.38 7.13 16.07
CA PHE A 67 0.22 7.24 17.52
C PHE A 67 -1.05 8.04 17.82
N GLY A 68 -1.85 7.54 18.76
CA GLY A 68 -3.07 8.20 19.20
C GLY A 68 -2.86 8.95 20.50
N TYR A 69 -3.92 9.62 20.98
CA TYR A 69 -3.94 10.22 22.33
C TYR A 69 -3.51 9.27 23.47
N PRO A 70 -3.89 7.98 23.49
CA PRO A 70 -3.46 7.08 24.57
C PRO A 70 -2.03 6.55 24.40
N SER A 71 -1.35 6.87 23.29
CA SER A 71 0.00 6.39 23.06
C SER A 71 1.01 7.14 23.92
N GLY A 72 1.90 6.40 24.58
CA GLY A 72 3.01 6.93 25.37
C GLY A 72 4.37 6.70 24.72
N GLU A 73 5.42 7.22 25.36
CA GLU A 73 6.81 7.00 24.96
C GLU A 73 7.17 5.50 24.92
N SER A 74 6.68 4.73 25.90
CA SER A 74 6.88 3.28 25.95
C SER A 74 6.34 2.53 24.72
N ASP A 75 5.28 3.06 24.07
CA ASP A 75 4.75 2.44 22.84
C ASP A 75 5.70 2.69 21.66
N ALA A 76 6.33 3.85 21.61
CA ALA A 76 7.34 4.17 20.62
C ALA A 76 8.61 3.32 20.83
N ASP A 77 9.03 3.12 22.08
CA ASP A 77 10.14 2.23 22.42
C ASP A 77 9.85 0.78 22.03
N THR A 78 8.63 0.29 22.31
CA THR A 78 8.21 -1.07 21.93
C THR A 78 8.27 -1.23 20.41
N LEU A 79 7.80 -0.24 19.66
CA LEU A 79 7.90 -0.23 18.20
C LEU A 79 9.35 -0.21 17.72
N TYR A 80 10.19 0.64 18.30
CA TYR A 80 11.61 0.74 17.95
C TYR A 80 12.33 -0.60 18.15
N ASN A 81 12.13 -1.23 19.31
CA ASN A 81 12.74 -2.53 19.61
C ASN A 81 12.27 -3.60 18.63
N LEU A 82 10.97 -3.64 18.29
CA LEU A 82 10.47 -4.54 17.25
C LEU A 82 11.16 -4.32 15.89
N LEU A 83 11.32 -3.06 15.46
CA LEU A 83 11.99 -2.74 14.20
C LEU A 83 13.45 -3.21 14.20
N VAL A 84 14.16 -2.97 15.29
CA VAL A 84 15.57 -3.37 15.43
C VAL A 84 15.72 -4.89 15.52
N GLU A 85 14.93 -5.56 16.35
CA GLU A 85 15.10 -7.00 16.57
C GLU A 85 14.64 -7.85 15.39
N GLN A 86 13.58 -7.44 14.69
CA GLN A 86 12.93 -8.28 13.69
C GLN A 86 13.25 -7.89 12.25
N PHE A 87 13.55 -6.61 11.99
CA PHE A 87 13.69 -6.08 10.62
C PHE A 87 15.06 -5.50 10.31
N TRP A 88 15.87 -5.17 11.32
CA TRP A 88 17.23 -4.69 11.09
C TRP A 88 18.16 -5.83 10.70
N GLN A 89 18.66 -5.81 9.46
CA GLN A 89 19.70 -6.72 9.01
C GLN A 89 21.02 -5.95 8.89
N ASN A 90 22.13 -6.55 9.34
CA ASN A 90 23.49 -5.99 9.25
C ASN A 90 24.03 -5.88 7.80
N ASN A 91 23.20 -6.16 6.79
CA ASN A 91 23.51 -5.96 5.39
C ASN A 91 22.32 -5.22 4.73
N PRO A 92 22.40 -3.90 4.53
CA PRO A 92 21.29 -3.14 3.98
C PRO A 92 20.99 -3.63 2.56
N MET A 93 19.72 -3.97 2.27
CA MET A 93 19.26 -3.97 0.88
C MET A 93 19.56 -2.58 0.31
N ALA A 94 20.20 -2.53 -0.86
CA ALA A 94 20.47 -1.27 -1.54
C ALA A 94 19.17 -0.46 -1.62
N PRO A 95 19.18 0.84 -1.26
CA PRO A 95 18.00 1.69 -1.42
C PRO A 95 17.45 1.53 -2.82
N ILE A 96 16.13 1.37 -2.95
CA ILE A 96 15.49 1.43 -4.26
C ILE A 96 15.76 2.84 -4.80
N ASP A 97 16.67 2.96 -5.76
CA ASP A 97 17.02 4.24 -6.39
C ASP A 97 15.74 4.83 -6.98
N ARG A 98 15.24 5.88 -6.34
CA ARG A 98 14.11 6.65 -6.84
C ARG A 98 14.66 7.66 -7.84
N PRO A 99 14.25 7.65 -9.12
CA PRO A 99 14.39 8.86 -9.93
C PRO A 99 13.60 9.96 -9.22
N GLN A 100 14.30 10.95 -8.68
CA GLN A 100 13.68 12.14 -8.14
C GLN A 100 12.88 12.78 -9.28
N ILE A 101 11.56 12.75 -9.20
CA ILE A 101 10.72 13.52 -10.10
C ILE A 101 11.02 14.98 -9.75
N SER A 102 11.78 15.67 -10.62
CA SER A 102 11.98 17.10 -10.55
C SER A 102 10.61 17.77 -10.51
N ILE A 103 10.47 18.81 -9.68
CA ILE A 103 9.22 19.58 -9.56
C ILE A 103 8.76 20.15 -10.92
N ASP A 104 9.65 20.19 -11.91
CA ASP A 104 9.36 20.60 -13.29
C ASP A 104 8.57 19.56 -14.12
N ASP A 105 8.51 18.29 -13.72
CA ASP A 105 7.79 17.21 -14.45
C ASP A 105 6.37 16.95 -13.90
N ALA A 106 5.95 17.67 -12.85
CA ALA A 106 4.65 17.48 -12.19
C ALA A 106 3.43 17.87 -13.06
N GLN A 107 3.64 18.27 -14.32
CA GLN A 107 2.56 18.68 -15.22
C GLN A 107 2.14 17.63 -16.25
N ILE A 108 2.68 16.40 -16.22
CA ILE A 108 2.25 15.31 -17.11
C ILE A 108 1.91 14.04 -16.30
N VAL A 109 1.06 14.17 -15.28
CA VAL A 109 0.08 13.12 -15.03
C VAL A 109 -1.19 13.58 -15.70
N ASP A 110 -1.42 13.11 -16.92
CA ASP A 110 -2.67 13.31 -17.64
C ASP A 110 -3.77 12.65 -16.80
N VAL A 111 -4.39 13.42 -15.90
CA VAL A 111 -5.65 13.06 -15.26
C VAL A 111 -6.69 13.17 -16.36
N HIS A 112 -6.71 12.19 -17.26
CA HIS A 112 -7.88 11.99 -18.09
C HIS A 112 -9.05 11.82 -17.12
N PRO A 113 -10.07 12.71 -17.17
CA PRO A 113 -11.24 12.54 -16.33
C PRO A 113 -11.82 11.16 -16.60
N PRO A 114 -12.29 10.44 -15.56
CA PRO A 114 -12.91 9.14 -15.76
C PRO A 114 -14.02 9.29 -16.82
N PRO A 115 -14.11 8.39 -17.81
CA PRO A 115 -15.17 8.45 -18.80
C PRO A 115 -16.51 8.46 -18.06
N THR A 116 -17.34 9.46 -18.38
CA THR A 116 -18.66 9.60 -17.79
C THR A 116 -19.42 8.29 -17.97
N PRO A 117 -19.98 7.70 -16.90
CA PRO A 117 -20.75 6.47 -17.04
C PRO A 117 -21.92 6.74 -18.00
N PRO A 118 -22.25 5.79 -18.90
CA PRO A 118 -23.38 5.95 -19.79
C PRO A 118 -24.64 6.18 -18.94
N GLN A 119 -25.31 7.31 -19.18
CA GLN A 119 -26.58 7.61 -18.54
C GLN A 119 -27.58 6.53 -18.98
N LYS A 120 -27.83 5.56 -18.11
CA LYS A 120 -28.88 4.57 -18.33
C LYS A 120 -30.20 5.34 -18.34
N PRO A 121 -31.06 5.22 -19.38
CA PRO A 121 -32.33 5.93 -19.40
C PRO A 121 -33.14 5.54 -18.17
N LEU A 122 -33.68 6.54 -17.46
CA LEU A 122 -34.63 6.33 -16.36
C LEU A 122 -35.77 5.45 -16.89
N LEU A 123 -35.88 4.23 -16.38
CA LEU A 123 -37.09 3.42 -16.54
C LEU A 123 -38.26 4.20 -15.93
N LYS A 124 -39.16 4.64 -16.80
CA LYS A 124 -40.39 5.35 -16.44
C LYS A 124 -41.28 4.44 -15.58
N SER A 125 -41.61 4.93 -14.39
CA SER A 125 -42.83 4.66 -13.59
C SER A 125 -43.28 3.20 -13.43
N CYS A 126 -43.02 2.61 -12.25
CA CYS A 126 -43.96 1.65 -11.65
C CYS A 126 -45.14 2.44 -11.08
N ASN A 127 -46.32 2.32 -11.69
CA ASN A 127 -47.57 2.78 -11.10
C ASN A 127 -48.01 1.74 -10.05
N PHE A 128 -47.99 2.12 -8.78
CA PHE A 128 -48.69 1.37 -7.74
C PHE A 128 -50.19 1.65 -7.88
N THR A 129 -50.98 0.59 -8.05
CA THR A 129 -52.42 0.57 -7.75
C THR A 129 -52.60 -0.25 -6.49
#